data_AF-A0A2V3HI38-F1
#
_entry.id   AF-A0A2V3HI38-F1
#
_cell.length_a   1.000
_cell.length_b   1.000
_cell.length_c   1.000
_cell.angle_alpha   90.00
_cell.angle_beta   90.00
_cell.angle_gamma   90.00
#
_symmetry.space_group_name_H-M   'P 1'
#
loop_
_entity.id
_entity.type
_entity.pdbx_description
1 polymer ?
#
loop_
_entity_poly.entity_id
_entity_poly.type
_entity_poly.pdbx_seq_one_letter_code
_entity_poly.pdbx_strand_id
1 'polypeptide(L)'
;MAERSTGVAPSVTVETESWPNGTPKRETNCADGQRHGWEITFHPNGQRATRRRWALGEPLPPGQRWDPDGNRLAIKPDLAHDTCIFCGACVGVCPTNAMFLEYNNRDIWIDENCTDCLLCVRICPVGALTYPAVPQRNTTRTLA
;
A
#
# COMPACT_ATOMS: atom_id res chain seq x y z
N MET A 1 -41.98 1.07 15.69
CA MET A 1 -41.07 0.96 16.84
C MET A 1 -39.67 0.78 16.26
N ALA A 2 -38.92 1.89 16.11
CA ALA A 2 -37.53 1.83 15.70
C ALA A 2 -36.71 1.98 16.97
N GLU A 3 -36.16 0.87 17.46
CA GLU A 3 -35.30 0.86 18.62
C GLU A 3 -34.06 1.69 18.27
N ARG A 4 -33.95 2.84 18.94
CA ARG A 4 -32.74 3.68 18.92
C ARG A 4 -31.63 2.83 19.52
N SER A 5 -30.79 2.24 18.68
CA SER A 5 -29.53 1.66 19.13
C SER A 5 -28.78 2.76 19.88
N THR A 6 -28.68 2.64 21.20
CA THR A 6 -27.74 3.40 22.02
C THR A 6 -26.34 2.93 21.63
N GLY A 7 -25.85 3.43 20.50
CA GLY A 7 -24.51 3.15 20.01
C GLY A 7 -23.52 3.82 20.92
N VAL A 8 -23.01 3.08 21.90
CA VAL A 8 -21.79 3.47 22.61
C VAL A 8 -20.71 3.57 21.53
N ALA A 9 -20.09 4.75 21.41
CA ALA A 9 -18.97 4.92 20.49
C ALA A 9 -17.85 3.96 20.90
N PRO A 10 -17.23 3.24 19.94
CA PRO A 10 -16.19 2.26 20.28
C PRO A 10 -15.05 2.95 21.04
N SER A 11 -14.51 2.25 22.02
CA SER A 11 -13.36 2.71 22.79
C SER A 11 -12.11 2.62 21.92
N VAL A 12 -11.66 3.76 21.38
CA VAL A 12 -10.47 3.82 20.53
C VAL A 12 -9.21 4.04 21.38
N THR A 13 -8.25 3.14 21.28
CA THR A 13 -6.94 3.22 21.95
C THR A 13 -5.80 3.06 20.96
N VAL A 14 -4.61 3.54 21.33
CA VAL A 14 -3.37 3.34 20.58
C VAL A 14 -2.38 2.62 21.48
N GLU A 15 -1.94 1.45 21.06
CA GLU A 15 -0.90 0.67 21.73
C GLU A 15 0.45 0.97 21.10
N THR A 16 1.40 1.47 21.90
CA THR A 16 2.75 1.83 21.44
C THR A 16 3.80 0.92 22.09
N GLU A 17 4.60 0.27 21.24
CA GLU A 17 5.83 -0.43 21.63
C GLU A 17 7.03 0.41 21.17
N SER A 18 8.06 0.55 22.01
CA SER A 18 9.26 1.34 21.69
C SER A 18 10.52 0.48 21.63
N TRP A 19 11.50 0.93 20.85
CA TRP A 19 12.86 0.40 20.83
C TRP A 19 13.65 0.79 22.10
N PRO A 20 14.78 0.12 22.42
CA PRO A 20 15.61 0.47 23.59
C PRO A 20 16.14 1.91 23.57
N ASN A 21 16.24 2.52 22.39
CA ASN A 21 16.67 3.91 22.20
C ASN A 21 15.53 4.94 22.44
N GLY A 22 14.32 4.50 22.79
CA GLY A 22 13.16 5.34 23.05
C GLY A 22 12.32 5.70 21.82
N THR A 23 12.77 5.40 20.59
CA THR A 23 11.92 5.61 19.40
C THR A 23 10.76 4.61 19.36
N PRO A 24 9.57 5.01 18.85
CA PRO A 24 8.49 4.07 18.66
C PRO A 24 8.95 2.98 17.69
N LYS A 25 8.58 1.73 17.99
CA LYS A 25 8.82 0.54 17.16
C LYS A 25 7.54 0.13 16.44
N ARG A 26 6.42 0.15 17.15
CA ARG A 26 5.10 -0.19 16.62
C ARG A 26 4.03 0.63 17.31
N GLU A 27 3.10 1.16 16.52
CA GLU A 27 1.88 1.81 16.99
C GLU A 27 0.69 1.07 16.37
N THR A 28 -0.26 0.64 17.19
CA THR A 28 -1.43 -0.13 16.74
C THR A 28 -2.70 0.53 17.26
N ASN A 29 -3.57 0.95 16.34
CA ASN A 29 -4.89 1.42 16.72
C ASN A 29 -5.80 0.23 17.02
N CYS A 30 -6.53 0.32 18.13
CA CYS A 30 -7.51 -0.66 18.57
C CYS A 30 -8.87 0.00 18.80
N ALA A 31 -9.95 -0.73 18.54
CA ALA A 31 -11.32 -0.39 18.91
C ALA A 31 -11.89 -1.57 19.71
N ASP A 32 -12.35 -1.31 20.94
CA ASP A 32 -12.91 -2.32 21.84
C ASP A 32 -11.96 -3.51 22.08
N GLY A 33 -10.67 -3.22 22.24
CA GLY A 33 -9.62 -4.20 22.48
C GLY A 33 -9.20 -5.02 21.26
N GLN A 34 -9.79 -4.78 20.08
CA GLN A 34 -9.40 -5.41 18.81
C GLN A 34 -8.67 -4.42 17.91
N ARG A 35 -7.68 -4.89 17.13
CA ARG A 35 -6.99 -4.05 16.15
C ARG A 35 -7.99 -3.47 15.15
N HIS A 36 -8.01 -2.15 15.05
CA HIS A 36 -8.92 -1.41 14.19
C HIS A 36 -8.29 -0.06 13.79
N GLY A 37 -8.26 0.24 12.49
CA GLY A 37 -7.61 1.44 11.97
C GLY A 37 -6.24 1.14 11.41
N TRP A 38 -5.20 1.86 11.83
CA TRP A 38 -3.85 1.68 11.30
C TRP A 38 -2.91 1.03 12.32
N GLU A 39 -2.11 0.11 11.84
CA GLU A 39 -0.89 -0.35 12.49
C GLU A 39 0.29 0.21 11.70
N ILE A 40 1.24 0.80 12.40
CA ILE A 40 2.44 1.40 11.82
C ILE A 40 3.64 0.82 12.56
N THR A 41 4.66 0.36 11.84
CA THR A 41 5.95 0.02 12.41
C THR A 41 7.00 1.03 11.99
N PHE A 42 8.08 1.13 12.76
CA PHE A 42 9.12 2.13 12.56
C PHE A 42 10.51 1.49 12.60
N HIS A 43 11.39 2.02 11.76
CA HIS A 43 12.83 1.77 11.80
C HIS A 43 13.44 2.40 13.06
N PRO A 44 14.63 1.95 13.52
CA PRO A 44 15.29 2.51 14.70
C PRO A 44 15.63 4.02 14.60
N ASN A 45 15.64 4.58 13.38
CA ASN A 45 15.81 6.01 13.13
C ASN A 45 14.50 6.82 13.27
N GLY A 46 13.39 6.18 13.64
CA GLY A 46 12.07 6.81 13.80
C GLY A 46 11.28 6.95 12.50
N GLN A 47 11.85 6.61 11.35
CA GLN A 47 11.07 6.59 10.11
C GLN A 47 10.10 5.42 10.07
N ARG A 48 8.99 5.60 9.38
CA ARG A 48 8.02 4.53 9.14
C ARG A 48 8.69 3.40 8.37
N ALA A 49 8.47 2.17 8.79
CA ALA A 49 8.93 0.95 8.13
C ALA A 49 7.78 0.24 7.41
N THR A 50 6.64 0.08 8.09
CA THR A 50 5.43 -0.50 7.49
C THR A 50 4.17 0.20 7.97
N ARG A 51 3.09 0.04 7.21
CA ARG A 51 1.75 0.48 7.57
C ARG A 51 0.73 -0.49 7.04
N ARG A 52 -0.18 -0.94 7.89
CA ARG A 52 -1.23 -1.90 7.56
C ARG A 52 -2.54 -1.43 8.16
N ARG A 53 -3.62 -1.50 7.37
CA ARG A 53 -4.95 -1.19 7.88
C ARG A 53 -5.55 -2.45 8.51
N TRP A 54 -6.29 -2.30 9.59
CA TRP A 54 -7.00 -3.35 10.30
C TRP A 54 -8.48 -2.99 10.41
N ALA A 55 -9.36 -3.97 10.30
CA ALA A 55 -10.78 -3.83 10.57
C ALA A 55 -11.27 -5.10 11.29
N LEU A 56 -11.84 -4.93 12.49
CA LEU A 56 -12.37 -6.03 13.31
C LEU A 56 -11.34 -7.14 13.57
N GLY A 57 -10.08 -6.76 13.85
CA GLY A 57 -9.00 -7.70 14.06
C GLY A 57 -8.41 -8.33 12.80
N GLU A 58 -8.94 -8.03 11.61
CA GLU A 58 -8.44 -8.57 10.34
C GLU A 58 -7.60 -7.54 9.56
N PRO A 59 -6.44 -7.92 9.01
CA PRO A 59 -5.61 -7.02 8.22
C PRO A 59 -6.18 -6.83 6.81
N LEU A 60 -6.32 -5.57 6.40
CA LEU A 60 -6.75 -5.22 5.05
C LEU A 60 -5.53 -5.03 4.13
N PRO A 61 -5.50 -5.69 2.96
CA PRO A 61 -4.49 -5.40 1.95
C PRO A 61 -4.76 -4.02 1.31
N PRO A 62 -3.71 -3.28 0.92
CA PRO A 62 -2.29 -3.61 1.04
C PRO A 62 -1.66 -3.25 2.38
N GLY A 63 -0.60 -3.97 2.74
CA GLY A 63 0.43 -3.41 3.61
C GLY A 63 1.36 -2.52 2.80
N GLN A 64 1.69 -1.35 3.29
CA GLN A 64 2.68 -0.44 2.72
C GLN A 64 4.03 -0.63 3.43
N ARG A 65 5.15 -0.47 2.71
CA ARG A 65 6.51 -0.59 3.24
C ARG A 65 7.36 0.61 2.84
N TRP A 66 8.35 0.93 3.65
CA TRP A 66 9.32 2.01 3.42
C TRP A 66 10.73 1.55 3.79
N ASP A 67 11.72 2.04 3.06
CA ASP A 67 13.13 1.87 3.41
C ASP A 67 13.56 2.81 4.57
N PRO A 68 14.76 2.63 5.15
CA PRO A 68 15.28 3.51 6.20
C PRO A 68 15.61 4.94 5.76
N ASP A 69 15.49 5.26 4.47
CA ASP A 69 15.67 6.61 3.94
C ASP A 69 14.31 7.35 3.83
N GLY A 70 13.20 6.61 3.91
CA GLY A 70 11.83 7.12 3.93
C GLY A 70 11.12 6.93 2.60
N ASN A 71 11.73 6.23 1.65
CA ASN A 71 11.13 5.95 0.35
C ASN A 71 10.18 4.76 0.46
N ARG A 72 8.96 4.91 -0.07
CA ARG A 72 8.00 3.81 -0.12
C ARG A 72 8.47 2.73 -1.09
N LEU A 73 8.46 1.49 -0.64
CA LEU A 73 8.79 0.31 -1.44
C LEU A 73 7.47 -0.23 -2.01
N ALA A 74 7.25 0.00 -3.29
CA ALA A 74 6.09 -0.50 -4.04
C ALA A 74 6.54 -1.61 -4.98
N ILE A 75 5.74 -2.67 -5.12
CA ILE A 75 6.03 -3.72 -6.10
C ILE A 75 5.52 -3.21 -7.46
N LYS A 76 6.33 -2.40 -8.15
CA LYS A 76 6.09 -2.08 -9.56
C LYS A 76 6.38 -3.34 -10.38
N PRO A 77 5.40 -3.90 -11.14
CA PRO A 77 5.67 -4.97 -12.08
C PRO A 77 6.65 -4.50 -13.15
N ASP A 78 7.53 -5.41 -13.56
CA ASP A 78 8.46 -5.16 -14.66
C ASP A 78 7.69 -5.09 -15.98
N LEU A 79 8.03 -4.11 -16.83
CA LEU A 79 7.39 -3.86 -18.11
C LEU A 79 8.32 -4.25 -19.27
N ALA A 80 7.91 -5.25 -20.05
CA ALA A 80 8.53 -5.58 -21.33
C ALA A 80 8.04 -4.58 -22.40
N HIS A 81 8.87 -3.57 -22.69
CA HIS A 81 8.49 -2.43 -23.55
C HIS A 81 8.26 -2.85 -25.02
N ASP A 82 8.97 -3.86 -25.48
CA ASP A 82 8.83 -4.47 -26.81
C ASP A 82 7.52 -5.27 -26.99
N THR A 83 6.98 -5.79 -25.87
CA THR A 83 5.77 -6.62 -25.83
C THR A 83 4.52 -5.76 -25.55
N CYS A 84 4.67 -4.63 -24.86
CA CYS A 84 3.56 -3.78 -24.46
C CYS A 84 2.89 -3.08 -25.65
N ILE A 85 1.60 -3.38 -25.86
CA ILE A 85 0.77 -2.78 -26.92
C ILE A 85 0.00 -1.53 -26.47
N PHE A 86 0.26 -0.99 -25.28
CA PHE A 86 -0.40 0.23 -24.76
C PHE A 86 -1.94 0.17 -24.69
N CYS A 87 -2.52 -1.03 -24.51
CA CYS A 87 -3.98 -1.21 -24.48
C CYS A 87 -4.70 -0.62 -23.26
N GLY A 88 -3.98 -0.28 -22.18
CA GLY A 88 -4.58 0.29 -20.96
C GLY A 88 -5.34 -0.68 -20.07
N ALA A 89 -5.35 -2.00 -20.36
CA ALA A 89 -6.05 -3.00 -19.54
C ALA A 89 -5.58 -3.00 -18.07
N CYS A 90 -4.27 -2.81 -17.84
CA CYS A 90 -3.69 -2.72 -16.50
C CYS A 90 -4.19 -1.50 -15.71
N VAL A 91 -4.43 -0.38 -16.38
CA VAL A 91 -5.02 0.83 -15.78
C VAL A 91 -6.48 0.58 -15.43
N GLY A 92 -7.25 0.03 -16.37
CA GLY A 92 -8.69 -0.22 -16.17
C GLY A 92 -9.01 -1.24 -15.09
N VAL A 93 -8.14 -2.23 -14.85
CA VAL A 93 -8.38 -3.26 -13.82
C VAL A 93 -8.01 -2.80 -12.40
N CYS A 94 -7.31 -1.67 -12.25
CA CYS A 94 -6.76 -1.27 -10.96
C CYS A 94 -7.87 -0.78 -10.00
N PRO A 95 -8.16 -1.48 -8.89
CA PRO A 95 -9.27 -1.13 -8.01
C PRO A 95 -9.04 0.18 -7.24
N THR A 96 -7.78 0.62 -7.11
CA THR A 96 -7.40 1.86 -6.45
C THR A 96 -7.00 2.98 -7.42
N ASN A 97 -7.19 2.76 -8.74
CA ASN A 97 -6.79 3.69 -9.80
C ASN A 97 -5.33 4.15 -9.70
N ALA A 98 -4.45 3.23 -9.26
CA ALA A 98 -3.06 3.51 -8.97
C ALA A 98 -2.15 3.56 -10.20
N MET A 99 -2.63 3.14 -11.37
CA MET A 99 -1.80 2.96 -12.57
C MET A 99 -2.11 4.00 -13.63
N PHE A 100 -1.07 4.47 -14.32
CA PHE A 100 -1.17 5.47 -15.38
C PHE A 100 -0.29 5.06 -16.57
N LEU A 101 -0.74 5.33 -17.80
CA LEU A 101 0.08 5.19 -18.99
C LEU A 101 0.88 6.47 -19.23
N GLU A 102 2.16 6.36 -19.53
CA GLU A 102 2.99 7.48 -19.99
C GLU A 102 3.38 7.28 -21.45
N TYR A 103 2.83 8.15 -22.28
CA TYR A 103 2.95 8.02 -23.73
C TYR A 103 4.33 8.45 -24.25
N ASN A 104 5.00 9.41 -23.60
CA ASN A 104 6.28 9.94 -24.11
C ASN A 104 7.38 8.88 -24.07
N ASN A 105 7.50 8.17 -22.94
CA ASN A 105 8.55 7.17 -22.74
C ASN A 105 8.06 5.73 -22.99
N ARG A 106 6.79 5.55 -23.38
CA ARG A 106 6.15 4.22 -23.44
C ARG A 106 6.39 3.42 -22.16
N ASP A 107 6.09 4.01 -21.01
CA ASP A 107 6.15 3.36 -19.69
C ASP A 107 4.78 3.40 -18.99
N ILE A 108 4.70 2.74 -17.84
CA ILE A 108 3.61 2.81 -16.89
C ILE A 108 4.09 3.41 -15.58
N TRP A 109 3.24 4.23 -14.98
CA TRP A 109 3.47 4.79 -13.65
C TRP A 109 2.53 4.17 -12.65
N ILE A 110 3.01 4.10 -11.41
CA ILE A 110 2.29 3.51 -10.30
C ILE A 110 2.40 4.47 -9.12
N ASP A 111 1.25 4.90 -8.61
CA ASP A 111 1.17 5.80 -7.47
C ASP A 111 1.32 5.08 -6.12
N GLU A 112 1.19 5.85 -5.05
CA GLU A 112 1.27 5.37 -3.68
C GLU A 112 0.02 4.60 -3.20
N ASN A 113 -1.07 4.63 -3.95
CA ASN A 113 -2.31 3.88 -3.70
C ASN A 113 -2.24 2.45 -4.25
N CYS A 114 -1.17 2.10 -4.98
CA CYS A 114 -0.96 0.73 -5.44
C CYS A 114 -0.94 -0.24 -4.26
N THR A 115 -1.70 -1.32 -4.42
CA THR A 115 -1.90 -2.31 -3.37
C THR A 115 -1.11 -3.59 -3.55
N ASP A 116 -0.18 -3.62 -4.51
CA ASP A 116 0.57 -4.83 -4.87
C ASP A 116 -0.34 -6.05 -5.11
N CYS A 117 -1.59 -5.84 -5.55
CA CYS A 117 -2.57 -6.91 -5.78
C CYS A 117 -2.29 -7.74 -7.05
N LEU A 118 -1.40 -7.25 -7.91
CA LEU A 118 -0.94 -7.89 -9.16
C LEU A 118 -2.06 -8.23 -10.17
N LEU A 119 -3.23 -7.60 -10.05
CA LEU A 119 -4.29 -7.72 -11.05
C LEU A 119 -3.83 -7.24 -12.43
N CYS A 120 -2.99 -6.22 -12.47
CA CYS A 120 -2.38 -5.69 -13.69
C CYS A 120 -1.54 -6.72 -14.45
N VAL A 121 -0.76 -7.54 -13.72
CA VAL A 121 0.01 -8.66 -14.29
C VAL A 121 -0.95 -9.70 -14.88
N ARG A 122 -1.98 -10.08 -14.13
CA ARG A 122 -2.95 -11.10 -14.54
C ARG A 122 -3.78 -10.71 -15.76
N ILE A 123 -4.16 -9.43 -15.87
CA ILE A 123 -5.05 -8.97 -16.95
C ILE A 123 -4.31 -8.71 -18.27
N CYS A 124 -2.98 -8.63 -18.25
CA CYS A 124 -2.22 -8.22 -19.43
C CYS A 124 -2.40 -9.25 -20.56
N PRO A 125 -3.08 -8.91 -21.67
CA PRO A 125 -3.43 -9.89 -22.70
C PRO A 125 -2.22 -10.39 -23.49
N VAL A 126 -1.13 -9.61 -23.48
CA VAL A 126 0.13 -9.90 -24.18
C VAL A 126 1.24 -10.33 -23.23
N GLY A 127 0.97 -10.42 -21.92
CA GLY A 127 1.97 -10.84 -20.93
C GLY A 127 3.16 -9.88 -20.76
N ALA A 128 2.99 -8.60 -21.08
CA ALA A 128 4.07 -7.60 -20.98
C ALA A 128 4.42 -7.17 -19.55
N LEU A 129 3.65 -7.61 -18.55
CA LEU A 129 3.85 -7.27 -17.13
C LEU A 129 4.23 -8.53 -16.35
N THR A 130 5.30 -8.47 -15.56
CA THR A 130 5.75 -9.59 -14.71
C THR A 130 6.01 -9.16 -13.27
N TYR A 131 6.03 -10.13 -12.35
CA TYR A 131 6.43 -9.87 -10.96
C TYR A 131 7.91 -9.49 -10.92
N PRO A 132 8.29 -8.39 -10.22
CA PRO A 132 9.67 -7.95 -10.21
C PRO A 132 10.51 -8.84 -9.31
N ALA A 133 11.73 -9.18 -9.75
CA ALA A 133 12.67 -9.96 -8.93
C ALA A 133 13.12 -9.18 -7.68
N VAL A 134 13.09 -7.85 -7.72
CA VAL A 134 13.48 -6.95 -6.64
C VAL A 134 12.37 -5.90 -6.43
N PRO A 135 11.92 -5.64 -5.18
CA PRO A 135 10.99 -4.54 -4.91
C PRO A 135 11.58 -3.21 -5.37
N GLN A 136 10.88 -2.51 -6.25
CA GLN A 136 11.37 -1.26 -6.86
C GLN A 136 11.12 -0.07 -5.91
N ARG A 137 12.05 0.89 -5.88
CA ARG A 137 12.07 2.03 -4.94
C ARG A 137 11.09 3.18 -5.28
N ASN A 138 9.86 2.86 -5.70
CA ASN A 138 8.82 3.84 -6.03
C ASN A 138 9.08 4.59 -7.35
N THR A 139 8.22 4.41 -8.36
CA THR A 139 8.06 5.37 -9.46
C THR A 139 6.93 6.33 -9.09
N THR A 140 7.07 7.05 -7.98
CA THR A 140 6.16 8.16 -7.71
C THR A 140 6.61 9.29 -8.62
N ARG A 141 5.72 9.76 -9.50
CA ARG A 141 5.82 11.12 -10.00
C ARG A 141 5.85 12.00 -8.77
N THR A 142 7.03 12.49 -8.37
CA THR A 142 7.08 13.74 -7.63
C THR A 142 6.42 14.74 -8.57
N LEU A 143 5.16 15.06 -8.28
CA LEU A 143 4.51 16.22 -8.87
C LEU A 143 5.41 17.40 -8.50
N ALA A 144 6.29 17.80 -9.43
CA ALA A 144 6.77 19.16 -9.49
C ALA A 144 5.60 20.08 -9.84
#